data_AF-A0ABD3AG24-F1
#
_entry.id   AF-A0ABD3AG24-F1
#
_cell.length_a   1.000
_cell.length_b   1.000
_cell.length_c   1.000
_cell.angle_alpha   90.00
_cell.angle_beta   90.00
_cell.angle_gamma   90.00
#
_symmetry.space_group_name_H-M   'P 1'
#
loop_
_entity.id
_entity.type
_entity.pdbx_description
1 polymer ?
#
loop_
_entity_poly.entity_id
_entity_poly.type
_entity_poly.pdbx_seq_one_letter_code
_entity_poly.pdbx_strand_id
1 'polypeptide(L)'
;MGDDDTVFMIGNLVEVLSKYDHRKYFYVGMSSECVITNFDSSFEIMALGGAGYPPSYPLGKAVAKNMDLRIKRYSIAFASDLILQSCIADWGVPLTKGRGFNQIDLHRDISGYL
;
A
#
# COMPACT_ATOMS: atom_id res chain seq x y z
N MET A 1 4.75 5.80 0.22
CA MET A 1 4.93 5.33 1.60
C MET A 1 5.74 4.06 1.54
N GLY A 2 6.53 3.80 2.58
CA GLY A 2 7.44 2.66 2.69
C GLY A 2 7.94 2.59 4.12
N ASP A 3 8.35 1.41 4.53
CA ASP A 3 9.02 1.20 5.81
C ASP A 3 10.49 1.63 5.70
N ASP A 4 11.17 1.76 6.84
CA ASP A 4 12.58 2.19 6.89
C ASP A 4 13.56 1.13 6.38
N ASP A 5 13.08 -0.10 6.17
CA ASP A 5 13.76 -1.22 5.54
C ASP A 5 13.27 -1.50 4.09
N THR A 6 12.36 -0.68 3.55
CA THR A 6 11.92 -0.78 2.15
C THR A 6 12.96 -0.22 1.18
N VAL A 7 13.35 -1.00 0.17
CA VAL A 7 14.27 -0.56 -0.90
C VAL A 7 13.49 -0.14 -2.14
N PHE A 8 13.64 1.13 -2.54
CA PHE A 8 13.01 1.67 -3.75
C PHE A 8 13.97 1.71 -4.94
N MET A 9 13.65 0.94 -5.99
CA MET A 9 14.29 1.08 -7.30
C MET A 9 13.65 2.23 -8.07
N ILE A 10 14.16 3.45 -7.87
CA ILE A 10 13.53 4.69 -8.37
C ILE A 10 13.28 4.68 -9.88
N GLY A 11 14.22 4.17 -10.69
CA GLY A 11 14.04 4.08 -12.15
C GLY A 11 12.80 3.25 -12.53
N ASN A 12 12.68 2.05 -11.96
CA ASN A 12 11.54 1.16 -12.16
C ASN A 12 10.25 1.77 -11.61
N LEU A 13 10.32 2.42 -10.45
CA LEU A 13 9.18 3.08 -9.83
C LEU A 13 8.62 4.19 -10.74
N VAL A 14 9.48 5.03 -11.31
CA VAL A 14 9.07 6.08 -12.24
C VAL A 14 8.43 5.48 -13.49
N GLU A 15 8.99 4.40 -14.05
CA GLU A 15 8.44 3.71 -15.23
C GLU A 15 7.06 3.09 -14.96
N VAL A 16 6.86 2.49 -13.78
CA VAL A 16 5.56 1.94 -13.37
C VAL A 16 4.55 3.07 -13.19
N LEU A 17 4.93 4.14 -12.51
CA LEU A 17 4.03 5.25 -12.20
C LEU A 17 3.72 6.16 -13.39
N SER A 18 4.61 6.23 -14.40
CA SER A 18 4.39 7.05 -15.61
C SER A 18 3.19 6.59 -16.44
N LYS A 19 2.67 5.40 -16.16
CA LYS A 19 1.47 4.83 -16.81
C LYS A 19 0.17 5.45 -16.31
N TYR A 20 0.21 6.19 -15.20
CA TYR A 20 -0.98 6.74 -14.54
C TYR A 20 -1.03 8.27 -14.61
N ASP A 21 -2.25 8.83 -14.72
CA ASP A 21 -2.45 10.29 -14.64
C ASP A 21 -2.34 10.75 -13.18
N HIS A 22 -1.20 11.35 -12.82
CA HIS A 22 -0.89 11.85 -11.48
C HIS A 22 -1.91 12.86 -10.90
N ARG A 23 -2.82 13.41 -11.72
CA ARG A 23 -3.88 14.33 -11.28
C ARG A 23 -5.14 13.61 -10.78
N LYS A 24 -5.26 12.31 -11.05
CA LYS A 24 -6.38 11.48 -10.59
C LYS A 24 -6.02 10.78 -9.28
N TYR A 25 -7.02 10.21 -8.60
CA TYR A 25 -6.81 9.39 -7.43
C TYR A 25 -6.34 7.99 -7.82
N PHE A 26 -5.12 7.65 -7.42
CA PHE A 26 -4.56 6.33 -7.59
C PHE A 26 -3.95 5.85 -6.29
N TYR A 27 -4.22 4.60 -5.96
CA TYR A 27 -3.61 3.86 -4.87
C TYR A 27 -2.97 2.62 -5.51
N VAL A 28 -1.66 2.65 -5.71
CA VAL A 28 -0.92 1.60 -6.43
C VAL A 28 -0.04 0.84 -5.45
N GLY A 29 -0.09 -0.48 -5.50
CA GLY A 29 0.75 -1.36 -4.67
C GLY A 29 0.37 -2.82 -4.87
N MET A 30 0.81 -3.71 -3.99
CA MET A 30 0.46 -5.13 -4.03
C MET A 30 0.24 -5.70 -2.63
N SER A 31 -0.48 -6.82 -2.58
CA SER A 31 -0.61 -7.65 -1.38
C SER A 31 0.70 -8.43 -1.12
N SER A 32 0.84 -9.02 0.06
CA SER A 32 2.01 -9.82 0.40
C SER A 32 2.07 -11.12 -0.38
N GLU A 33 3.28 -11.61 -0.52
CA GLU A 33 3.63 -12.95 -0.93
C GLU A 33 3.33 -14.00 0.16
N CYS A 34 3.09 -13.55 1.40
CA CYS A 34 2.69 -14.37 2.53
C CYS A 34 1.16 -14.45 2.68
N VAL A 35 0.63 -15.68 2.75
CA VAL A 35 -0.81 -15.93 2.92
C VAL A 35 -1.32 -15.41 4.27
N ILE A 36 -0.52 -15.53 5.33
CA ILE A 36 -0.92 -15.11 6.68
C ILE A 36 -1.08 -13.58 6.73
N THR A 37 -0.09 -12.83 6.24
CA THR A 37 -0.19 -11.36 6.14
C THR A 37 -1.41 -10.93 5.33
N ASN A 38 -1.70 -11.64 4.23
CA ASN A 38 -2.88 -11.34 3.41
C ASN A 38 -4.20 -11.63 4.13
N PHE A 39 -4.26 -12.69 4.96
CA PHE A 39 -5.43 -13.00 5.77
C PHE A 39 -5.75 -11.88 6.75
N ASP A 40 -4.74 -11.41 7.47
CA ASP A 40 -4.88 -10.31 8.43
C ASP A 40 -5.21 -8.98 7.74
N SER A 41 -4.83 -8.85 6.46
CA SER A 41 -4.99 -7.66 5.63
C SER A 41 -6.27 -7.67 4.76
N SER A 42 -7.26 -8.49 5.11
CA SER A 42 -8.54 -8.61 4.41
C SER A 42 -8.44 -9.01 2.93
N PHE A 43 -7.35 -9.67 2.54
CA PHE A 43 -7.04 -10.19 1.21
C PHE A 43 -7.21 -9.20 0.06
N GLU A 44 -6.11 -8.88 -0.62
CA GLU A 44 -6.10 -8.22 -1.94
C GLU A 44 -6.66 -6.78 -2.03
N ILE A 45 -7.17 -6.20 -0.93
CA ILE A 45 -7.73 -4.84 -0.90
C ILE A 45 -6.75 -3.78 -0.37
N MET A 46 -5.59 -4.21 0.14
CA MET A 46 -4.60 -3.36 0.81
C MET A 46 -3.22 -3.51 0.17
N ALA A 47 -2.54 -2.39 -0.05
CA ALA A 47 -1.10 -2.39 -0.27
C ALA A 47 -0.37 -2.28 1.06
N LEU A 48 0.70 -3.06 1.21
CA LEU A 48 1.47 -3.17 2.44
C LEU A 48 2.65 -2.20 2.45
N GLY A 49 2.92 -1.63 3.62
CA GLY A 49 3.96 -0.62 3.86
C GLY A 49 5.34 -1.10 3.46
N GLY A 50 5.73 -2.31 3.86
CA GLY A 50 7.04 -2.88 3.56
C GLY A 50 7.31 -3.11 2.06
N ALA A 51 6.29 -3.36 1.24
CA ALA A 51 6.39 -3.38 -0.22
C ALA A 51 6.56 -1.98 -0.83
N GLY A 52 6.17 -0.97 -0.07
CA GLY A 52 6.01 0.39 -0.52
C GLY A 52 4.75 0.57 -1.38
N TYR A 53 4.05 1.68 -1.18
CA TYR A 53 2.95 2.08 -2.07
C TYR A 53 2.91 3.60 -2.22
N PRO A 54 2.96 4.12 -3.46
CA PRO A 54 2.83 5.54 -3.73
C PRO A 54 1.35 5.89 -4.02
N PRO A 55 0.61 6.54 -3.09
CA PRO A 55 -0.64 7.17 -3.46
C PRO A 55 -0.36 8.36 -4.39
N SER A 56 -1.28 8.67 -5.30
CA SER A 56 -1.17 9.90 -6.09
C SER A 56 -1.23 11.13 -5.18
N TYR A 57 -0.53 12.19 -5.56
CA TYR A 57 -0.48 13.43 -4.79
C TYR A 57 -1.86 13.97 -4.35
N PRO A 58 -2.86 14.10 -5.25
CA PRO A 58 -4.16 14.63 -4.85
C PRO A 58 -4.90 13.69 -3.88
N LEU A 59 -4.70 12.36 -3.99
CA LEU A 59 -5.24 11.39 -3.03
C LEU A 59 -4.56 11.54 -1.67
N GLY A 60 -3.22 11.58 -1.63
CA GLY A 60 -2.47 11.76 -0.40
C GLY A 60 -2.87 13.03 0.35
N LYS A 61 -3.07 14.14 -0.38
CA LYS A 61 -3.55 15.40 0.18
C LYS A 61 -4.97 15.29 0.74
N ALA A 62 -5.87 14.59 0.05
CA ALA A 62 -7.26 14.40 0.49
C ALA A 62 -7.35 13.54 1.75
N VAL A 63 -6.54 12.48 1.83
CA VAL A 63 -6.43 11.59 3.00
C VAL A 63 -5.81 12.33 4.18
N ALA A 64 -4.69 13.04 3.97
CA ALA A 64 -3.98 13.77 5.02
C ALA A 64 -4.86 14.81 5.74
N LYS A 65 -5.76 15.49 5.01
CA LYS A 65 -6.65 16.52 5.57
C LYS A 65 -7.56 16.01 6.71
N ASN A 66 -7.92 14.73 6.70
CA ASN A 66 -8.84 14.15 7.67
C ASN A 66 -8.21 13.01 8.49
N MET A 67 -6.88 12.84 8.44
CA MET A 67 -6.20 11.69 9.01
C MET A 67 -6.46 11.54 10.52
N ASP A 68 -6.41 12.63 11.29
CA ASP A 68 -6.64 12.61 12.75
C ASP A 68 -8.02 12.08 13.12
N LEU A 69 -9.05 12.45 12.36
CA LEU A 69 -10.42 11.96 12.57
C LEU A 69 -10.51 10.47 12.22
N ARG A 70 -9.79 10.03 11.20
CA ARG A 70 -9.82 8.64 10.74
C ARG A 70 -9.04 7.70 11.67
N ILE A 71 -7.91 8.13 12.21
CA ILE A 71 -7.17 7.38 13.24
C ILE A 71 -8.06 7.11 14.45
N LYS A 72 -8.85 8.10 14.88
CA LYS A 72 -9.83 7.92 15.97
C LYS A 72 -10.97 6.96 15.58
N ARG A 73 -11.49 7.11 14.36
CA ARG A 73 -12.57 6.26 13.82
C ARG A 73 -12.16 4.79 13.72
N TYR A 74 -10.93 4.53 13.28
CA TYR A 74 -10.36 3.19 13.09
C TYR A 74 -9.36 2.85 14.20
N SER A 75 -9.63 3.28 15.43
CA SER A 75 -8.72 3.11 16.58
C SER A 75 -8.49 1.66 17.02
N ILE A 76 -9.36 0.74 16.60
CA ILE A 76 -9.23 -0.71 16.84
C ILE A 76 -8.39 -1.43 15.77
N ALA A 77 -8.02 -0.74 14.68
CA ALA A 77 -7.19 -1.34 13.64
C ALA A 77 -5.78 -1.59 14.18
N PHE A 78 -5.26 -2.79 13.95
CA PHE A 78 -3.98 -3.23 14.51
C PHE A 78 -2.76 -2.72 13.75
N ALA A 79 -2.93 -2.22 12.52
CA ALA A 79 -1.85 -1.78 11.65
C ALA A 79 -2.16 -0.42 11.00
N SER A 80 -1.10 0.38 10.79
CA SER A 80 -1.18 1.69 10.11
C SER A 80 -1.69 1.57 8.68
N ASP A 81 -1.26 0.55 7.96
CA ASP A 81 -1.71 0.30 6.58
C ASP A 81 -3.21 0.03 6.51
N LEU A 82 -3.76 -0.67 7.50
CA LEU A 82 -5.20 -0.95 7.57
C LEU A 82 -6.01 0.33 7.83
N ILE A 83 -5.51 1.22 8.69
CA ILE A 83 -6.11 2.54 8.90
C ILE A 83 -6.10 3.32 7.59
N LEU A 84 -4.95 3.39 6.91
CA LEU A 84 -4.82 4.16 5.68
C LEU A 84 -5.68 3.58 4.54
N GLN A 85 -5.68 2.26 4.37
CA GLN A 85 -6.54 1.57 3.41
C GLN A 85 -8.02 1.86 3.68
N SER A 86 -8.45 1.84 4.95
CA SER A 86 -9.81 2.19 5.33
C SER A 86 -10.15 3.65 4.98
N CYS A 87 -9.19 4.56 5.17
CA CYS A 87 -9.35 5.96 4.76
C CYS A 87 -9.48 6.13 3.25
N ILE A 88 -8.67 5.40 2.48
CA ILE A 88 -8.68 5.46 1.02
C ILE A 88 -9.98 4.83 0.47
N ALA A 89 -10.47 3.77 1.11
CA ALA A 89 -11.75 3.15 0.80
C ALA A 89 -12.94 4.09 1.05
N ASP A 90 -12.91 4.92 2.11
CA ASP A 90 -13.91 5.98 2.33
C ASP A 90 -13.98 6.99 1.17
N TRP A 91 -12.87 7.20 0.44
CA TRP A 91 -12.82 8.04 -0.77
C TRP A 91 -13.23 7.29 -2.04
N GLY A 92 -13.59 6.00 -1.93
CA GLY A 92 -14.03 5.17 -3.04
C GLY A 92 -12.92 4.79 -4.02
N VAL A 93 -11.65 4.87 -3.61
CA VAL A 93 -10.50 4.57 -4.47
C VAL A 93 -10.06 3.13 -4.24
N PRO A 94 -10.17 2.23 -5.23
CA PRO A 94 -9.72 0.85 -5.09
C PRO A 94 -8.20 0.74 -5.21
N LEU A 95 -7.64 -0.34 -4.64
CA LEU A 95 -6.25 -0.71 -4.87
C LEU A 95 -6.05 -1.10 -6.34
N THR A 96 -5.08 -0.45 -6.97
CA THR A 96 -4.56 -0.82 -8.29
C THR A 96 -3.35 -1.72 -8.10
N LYS A 97 -3.51 -3.02 -8.38
CA LYS A 97 -2.42 -3.99 -8.24
C LYS A 97 -1.30 -3.70 -9.24
N GLY A 98 -0.14 -3.29 -8.74
CA GLY A 98 1.07 -3.10 -9.52
C GLY A 98 2.03 -4.27 -9.30
N ARG A 99 2.55 -4.87 -10.38
CA ARG A 99 3.65 -5.83 -10.24
C ARG A 99 4.93 -5.08 -9.88
N GLY A 100 5.77 -5.67 -9.03
CA GLY A 100 7.06 -5.10 -8.60
C GLY A 100 7.02 -4.40 -7.24
N PHE A 101 5.88 -4.38 -6.57
CA PHE A 101 5.78 -4.06 -5.14
C PHE A 101 5.77 -5.38 -4.38
N ASN A 102 6.84 -5.71 -3.66
CA ASN A 102 7.00 -7.02 -3.03
C ASN A 102 7.12 -6.88 -1.50
N GLN A 103 6.22 -7.52 -0.75
CA GLN A 103 6.24 -7.63 0.72
C GLN A 103 6.62 -9.07 1.09
N ILE A 104 7.92 -9.31 1.20
CA ILE A 104 8.45 -10.64 1.47
C ILE A 104 8.44 -10.92 2.99
N ASP A 105 7.27 -11.30 3.52
CA ASP A 105 7.10 -11.77 4.90
C ASP A 105 7.27 -13.30 5.03
N LEU A 106 8.04 -13.90 4.12
CA LEU A 106 8.30 -15.33 4.10
C LEU A 106 9.44 -15.68 5.07
N HIS A 107 9.32 -16.82 5.75
CA HIS A 107 10.30 -17.28 6.72
C HIS A 107 11.09 -18.51 6.21
N ARG A 108 12.30 -18.68 6.77
CA ARG A 108 13.23 -19.77 6.45
C ARG A 108 13.84 -19.64 5.06
N ASP A 109 14.11 -20.75 4.40
CA ASP A 109 14.67 -20.78 3.06
C ASP A 109 13.61 -20.37 2.04
N ILE A 110 13.81 -19.18 1.47
CA ILE A 110 12.99 -18.63 0.39
C ILE A 110 13.70 -18.72 -0.96
N SER A 111 14.77 -19.52 -1.06
CA SER A 111 15.50 -19.72 -2.32
C SER A 111 14.57 -20.29 -3.40
N GLY A 112 14.61 -19.71 -4.59
CA GLY A 112 13.69 -20.04 -5.69
C GLY A 112 12.38 -19.24 -5.65
N TYR A 113 12.22 -18.36 -4.67
CA TYR A 113 11.22 -17.30 -4.70
C TYR A 113 11.81 -16.07 -5.39
N LEU A 114 11.16 -15.61 -6.46
CA LEU A 114 11.59 -14.62 -7.48
C LEU A 114 12.32 -15.21 -8.71
#